data_AF-A0AAV5SEM3-F1
#
_entry.id   AF-A0AAV5SEM3-F1
#
_cell.length_a   1.000
_cell.length_b   1.000
_cell.length_c   1.000
_cell.angle_alpha   90.00
_cell.angle_beta   90.00
_cell.angle_gamma   90.00
#
_symmetry.space_group_name_H-M   'P 1'
#
loop_
_entity.id
_entity.type
_entity.pdbx_description
1 polymer ?
#
loop_
_entity_poly.entity_id
_entity_poly.type
_entity_poly.pdbx_seq_one_letter_code
_entity_poly.pdbx_strand_id
1 'polypeptide(L)' 'LCEMSAKFLFVLLLFLFATAQVEAASTFVPFCNNLCPIVVTNSARNDCCRRYGYPNGMAFGVCLNGRAFCNS' A
#
# COMPACT_ATOMS: atom_id res chain seq x y z
N LEU A 1 -34.16 -13.51 25.94
CA LEU A 1 -32.75 -13.06 26.03
C LEU A 1 -31.94 -13.37 24.74
N CYS A 2 -32.56 -13.53 23.55
CA CYS A 2 -31.85 -14.00 22.33
C CYS A 2 -31.77 -13.00 21.18
N GLU A 3 -32.37 -11.80 21.28
CA GLU A 3 -32.45 -10.87 20.13
C GLU A 3 -31.32 -9.82 20.09
N MET A 4 -30.64 -9.56 21.21
CA MET A 4 -29.52 -8.60 21.27
C MET A 4 -28.23 -9.11 20.62
N SER A 5 -28.07 -10.43 20.47
CA SER A 5 -26.80 -11.04 20.04
C SER A 5 -26.48 -10.78 18.57
N ALA A 6 -27.48 -10.83 17.69
CA ALA A 6 -27.28 -10.60 16.25
C ALA A 6 -26.94 -9.14 15.92
N LYS A 7 -27.60 -8.18 16.58
CA LYS A 7 -27.37 -6.74 16.36
C LYS A 7 -25.95 -6.34 16.74
N PHE A 8 -25.42 -6.90 17.83
CA PHE A 8 -24.05 -6.67 18.26
C PHE A 8 -23.03 -7.22 17.26
N LEU A 9 -23.30 -8.41 16.71
CA LEU A 9 -22.45 -9.07 15.73
C LEU A 9 -22.39 -8.29 14.40
N PHE A 10 -23.53 -7.72 13.97
CA PHE A 10 -23.60 -6.84 12.80
C PHE A 10 -22.81 -5.54 12.98
N VAL A 11 -22.88 -4.93 14.16
CA VAL A 11 -22.10 -3.71 14.48
C VAL A 11 -20.61 -4.02 14.50
N LEU A 12 -20.22 -5.17 15.08
CA LEU A 12 -18.82 -5.60 15.12
C LEU A 12 -18.26 -5.82 13.70
N LEU A 13 -19.02 -6.49 12.84
CA LEU A 13 -18.66 -6.71 11.43
C LEU A 13 -18.48 -5.38 10.69
N LEU A 14 -19.41 -4.44 10.82
CA LEU A 14 -19.29 -3.10 10.21
C LEU A 14 -18.03 -2.36 10.70
N PHE A 15 -17.68 -2.50 11.98
CA PHE A 15 -16.47 -1.90 12.54
C PHE A 15 -15.20 -2.51 11.94
N LEU A 16 -15.17 -3.84 11.74
CA LEU A 16 -14.06 -4.55 11.10
C LEU A 16 -13.83 -4.13 9.64
N PHE A 17 -14.90 -3.92 8.86
CA PHE A 17 -14.77 -3.41 7.49
C PHE A 17 -14.33 -1.94 7.45
N ALA A 18 -14.73 -1.14 8.44
CA ALA A 18 -14.31 0.26 8.56
C ALA A 18 -12.82 0.40 8.92
N THR A 19 -12.25 -0.53 9.68
CA THR A 19 -10.82 -0.53 10.04
C THR A 19 -9.91 -1.24 9.03
N ALA A 20 -10.46 -1.89 8.00
CA ALA A 20 -9.67 -2.50 6.92
C ALA A 20 -8.99 -1.46 6.00
N GLN A 21 -9.07 -0.18 6.35
CA GLN A 21 -8.45 0.91 5.62
C GLN A 21 -6.95 0.99 5.94
N VAL A 22 -6.19 0.46 4.98
CA VAL A 22 -4.92 1.04 4.50
C VAL A 22 -3.79 1.05 5.53
N GLU A 23 -3.27 -0.13 5.83
CA GLU A 23 -1.83 -0.18 6.03
C GLU A 23 -1.18 0.14 4.68
N ALA A 24 -0.66 1.36 4.57
CA ALA A 24 0.28 1.79 3.53
C ALA A 24 1.58 0.95 3.68
N ALA A 25 1.46 -0.35 3.44
CA ALA A 25 2.55 -1.30 3.55
C ALA A 25 3.47 -1.06 2.37
N SER A 26 4.49 -0.25 2.60
CA SER A 26 5.59 -0.06 1.66
C SER A 26 6.20 -1.43 1.34
N THR A 27 5.94 -1.93 0.15
CA THR A 27 6.32 -3.26 -0.30
C THR A 27 7.54 -3.15 -1.20
N PHE A 28 8.53 -4.01 -0.98
CA PHE A 28 9.71 -4.06 -1.84
C PHE A 28 9.35 -4.59 -3.23
N VAL A 29 9.67 -3.83 -4.29
CA VAL A 29 9.40 -4.21 -5.68
C VAL A 29 10.72 -4.31 -6.44
N PRO A 30 11.28 -5.52 -6.63
CA PRO A 30 12.61 -5.70 -7.22
C PRO A 30 12.70 -5.18 -8.66
N PHE A 31 11.60 -5.27 -9.41
CA PHE A 31 11.53 -4.78 -10.80
C PHE A 31 11.78 -3.27 -10.92
N CYS A 32 11.44 -2.49 -9.88
CA CYS A 32 11.64 -1.06 -9.86
C CYS A 32 13.02 -0.64 -9.33
N ASN A 33 13.86 -1.58 -8.86
CA ASN A 33 15.23 -1.27 -8.39
C ASN A 33 16.13 -0.71 -9.49
N ASN A 34 15.87 -1.08 -10.75
CA ASN A 34 16.63 -0.56 -11.89
C ASN A 34 16.50 0.97 -12.04
N LEU A 35 15.50 1.59 -11.40
CA LEU A 35 15.27 3.04 -11.39
C LEU A 35 15.91 3.75 -10.17
N CYS A 36 16.56 3.00 -9.29
CA CYS A 36 17.26 3.52 -8.10
C CYS A 36 18.67 4.08 -8.34
N PRO A 37 19.54 3.46 -9.16
CA PRO A 37 20.91 3.95 -9.35
C PRO A 37 21.00 5.18 -10.27
N ILE A 38 19.93 5.50 -11.00
CA ILE A 38 19.89 6.60 -11.96
C ILE A 38 19.22 7.80 -11.29
N VAL A 39 19.60 9.02 -11.68
CA VAL A 39 18.83 10.26 -11.43
C VAL A 39 17.53 10.16 -12.24
N VAL A 40 16.65 9.25 -11.83
CA VAL A 40 15.33 9.06 -12.41
C VAL A 40 14.39 10.00 -11.68
N THR A 41 13.57 10.71 -12.45
CA THR A 41 12.50 11.52 -11.88
C THR A 41 11.57 10.64 -11.03
N ASN A 42 11.08 11.17 -9.92
CA ASN A 42 10.12 10.46 -9.07
C ASN A 42 8.86 10.01 -9.85
N SER A 43 8.56 10.67 -10.98
CA SER A 43 7.50 10.26 -11.89
C SER A 43 7.72 8.85 -12.44
N ALA A 44 8.88 8.53 -13.02
CA ALA A 44 9.08 7.20 -13.61
C ALA A 44 9.19 6.10 -12.55
N ARG A 45 9.65 6.43 -11.34
CA ARG A 45 9.61 5.51 -10.18
C ARG A 45 8.16 5.22 -9.75
N ASN A 46 7.33 6.25 -9.66
CA ASN A 46 5.91 6.12 -9.35
C ASN A 46 5.16 5.34 -10.44
N ASP A 47 5.45 5.59 -11.72
CA ASP A 47 4.84 4.85 -12.83
C ASP A 47 5.21 3.37 -12.81
N CYS A 48 6.44 3.03 -12.42
CA CYS A 48 6.83 1.65 -12.19
C CYS A 48 5.97 1.01 -11.10
N CYS A 49 5.85 1.64 -9.93
CA CYS A 49 5.01 1.14 -8.84
C CYS A 49 3.54 0.97 -9.26
N ARG A 50 2.96 1.96 -9.94
CA ARG A 50 1.57 1.90 -10.43
C ARG A 50 1.35 0.76 -11.40
N ARG A 51 2.31 0.47 -12.28
CA ARG A 51 2.25 -0.65 -13.22
C ARG A 51 2.19 -2.02 -12.54
N TYR A 52 2.75 -2.14 -11.33
CA TYR A 52 2.76 -3.38 -10.54
C TYR A 52 1.67 -3.43 -9.46
N GLY A 53 0.65 -2.55 -9.54
CA GLY A 53 -0.51 -2.59 -8.63
C GLY A 53 -0.37 -1.75 -7.37
N TYR A 54 0.60 -0.82 -7.32
CA TYR A 54 0.81 0.11 -6.21
C TYR A 54 0.38 1.53 -6.62
N PRO A 55 -0.91 1.88 -6.49
CA PRO A 55 -1.44 3.13 -7.04
C PRO A 55 -0.88 4.38 -6.34
N ASN A 56 -0.50 4.26 -5.07
CA ASN A 56 0.13 5.33 -4.30
C ASN A 56 1.61 5.58 -4.67
N GLY A 57 2.17 4.81 -5.61
CA GLY A 57 3.49 5.06 -6.17
C GLY A 57 4.61 4.60 -5.25
N MET A 58 5.74 5.31 -5.26
CA MET A 58 6.92 4.93 -4.50
C MET A 58 6.84 5.45 -3.05
N ALA A 59 7.12 4.57 -2.08
CA ALA A 59 7.22 4.93 -0.67
C ALA A 59 8.34 5.97 -0.47
N PHE A 60 7.99 7.09 0.16
CA PHE A 60 8.90 8.24 0.42
C PHE A 60 9.51 8.91 -0.83
N GLY A 61 9.08 8.51 -2.04
CA GLY A 61 9.60 9.04 -3.30
C GLY A 61 11.09 8.78 -3.54
N VAL A 62 11.74 7.90 -2.77
CA VAL A 62 13.18 7.65 -2.86
C VAL A 62 13.50 6.17 -2.71
N CYS A 63 14.65 5.75 -3.24
CA CYS A 63 15.15 4.40 -3.05
C CYS A 63 15.91 4.30 -1.74
N LEU A 64 15.64 3.25 -0.97
CA LEU A 64 16.33 2.95 0.28
C LEU A 64 17.41 1.90 -0.02
N ASN A 65 18.69 2.22 0.16
CA ASN A 65 19.82 1.30 -0.14
C ASN A 65 19.77 0.70 -1.56
N GLY A 66 19.39 1.50 -2.55
CA GLY A 66 19.25 1.03 -3.94
C GLY A 66 18.01 0.17 -4.20
N ARG A 67 17.08 0.09 -3.23
CA ARG A 67 15.85 -0.69 -3.32
C ARG A 67 14.63 0.22 -3.46
N ALA A 68 13.75 -0.16 -4.37
CA ALA A 68 12.47 0.49 -4.58
C ALA A 68 11.41 -0.13 -3.67
N PHE A 69 10.76 0.72 -2.89
CA PHE A 69 9.60 0.37 -2.09
C PHE A 69 8.40 1.09 -2.67
N CYS A 70 7.31 0.37 -2.92
CA CYS A 70 6.09 0.91 -3.48
C CYS A 70 4.98 0.86 -2.44
N ASN A 71 4.10 1.85 -2.46
CA ASN A 71 2.96 1.95 -1.56
C ASN A 71 1.67 1.61 -2.30
N SER A 72 0.86 0.74 -1.70
CA SER A 72 -0.47 0.40 -2.19
C SER A 72 -1.41 1.57 -1.91
#